data_AF-A0A8X6LT79-F1
#
_entry.id   AF-A0A8X6LT79-F1
#
_cell.length_a   1.000
_cell.length_b   1.000
_cell.length_c   1.000
_cell.angle_alpha   90.00
_cell.angle_beta   90.00
_cell.angle_gamma   90.00
#
_symmetry.space_group_name_H-M   'P 1'
#
loop_
_entity.id
_entity.type
_entity.pdbx_description
1 polymer ?
#
loop_
_entity_poly.entity_id
_entity_poly.type
_entity_poly.pdbx_seq_one_letter_code
_entity_poly.pdbx_strand_id
1 'polypeptide(L)'
;MANYTHRELADMHLVYGMANCNGREALRMYRQKYPSRKMPSRSFFATIHRRLCETGSLDVHKPDSVRQRISRTVDAEERVVHALQRNPSTSIRVVSRETHIPQTIVW
;
A
#
# COMPACT_ATOMS: atom_id res chain seq x y z
N MET A 1 11.27 -2.60 -0.12
CA MET A 1 11.92 -1.32 -0.52
C MET A 1 12.80 -0.86 0.63
N ALA A 2 13.94 -0.22 0.35
CA ALA A 2 14.88 0.20 1.39
C ALA A 2 14.23 1.18 2.38
N ASN A 3 14.39 0.92 3.68
CA ASN A 3 13.98 1.83 4.73
C ASN A 3 14.99 2.99 4.76
N TYR A 4 14.62 4.14 4.22
CA TYR A 4 15.37 5.38 4.37
C TYR A 4 14.73 6.18 5.51
N THR A 5 15.56 6.90 6.25
CA THR A 5 15.07 7.85 7.26
C THR A 5 14.42 9.06 6.58
N HIS A 6 13.51 9.74 7.28
CA HIS A 6 12.89 10.97 6.77
C HIS A 6 13.94 12.03 6.36
N ARG A 7 15.03 12.13 7.13
CA ARG A 7 16.16 13.01 6.82
C ARG A 7 16.84 12.64 5.51
N GLU A 8 17.07 11.35 5.25
CA GLU A 8 17.64 10.89 3.98
C GLU A 8 16.71 11.18 2.80
N LEU A 9 15.40 11.01 2.97
CA LEU A 9 14.41 11.33 1.93
C LEU A 9 14.40 12.84 1.60
N ALA A 10 14.47 13.70 2.62
CA ALA A 10 14.58 15.15 2.44
C ALA A 10 15.89 15.54 1.74
N ASP A 11 17.02 14.97 2.17
CA ASP A 11 18.33 15.18 1.53
C ASP A 11 18.31 14.75 0.05
N MET A 12 17.68 13.62 -0.27
CA MET A 12 17.51 13.15 -1.65
C MET A 12 16.65 14.12 -2.46
N HIS A 13 15.56 14.64 -1.89
CA HIS A 13 14.69 15.60 -2.56
C HIS A 13 15.42 16.90 -2.90
N LEU A 14 16.20 17.44 -1.96
CA LEU A 14 17.02 18.63 -2.17
C LEU A 14 18.06 18.42 -3.28
N VAL A 15 18.75 17.27 -3.26
CA VAL A 15 19.73 16.93 -4.30
C VAL A 15 19.06 16.77 -5.67
N TYR A 16 17.85 16.21 -5.73
CA TYR A 16 17.10 16.11 -6.98
C TYR A 16 16.74 17.49 -7.55
N GLY A 17 16.35 18.43 -6.69
CA GLY A 17 16.12 19.82 -7.09
C GLY A 17 17.39 20.50 -7.62
N MET A 18 18.52 20.35 -6.92
CA MET A 18 19.82 20.88 -7.37
C MET A 18 20.28 20.29 -8.71
N ALA A 19 19.92 19.04 -8.97
CA ALA A 19 20.23 18.36 -10.23
C ALA A 19 19.26 18.70 -11.38
N ASN A 20 18.48 19.78 -11.27
CA ASN A 20 17.46 20.18 -12.24
C ASN A 20 16.49 19.03 -12.58
N CYS A 21 16.06 18.30 -11.55
CA CYS A 21 15.19 17.12 -11.66
C CYS A 21 15.76 15.99 -12.56
N ASN A 22 17.09 15.92 -12.73
CA ASN A 22 17.73 14.81 -13.42
C ASN A 22 18.15 13.73 -12.43
N GLY A 23 17.49 12.56 -12.47
CA GLY A 23 17.76 11.46 -11.55
C GLY A 23 19.17 10.85 -11.65
N ARG A 24 19.85 10.95 -12.80
CA ARG A 24 21.24 10.47 -12.95
C ARG A 24 22.24 11.41 -12.30
N GLU A 25 22.08 12.71 -12.56
CA GLU A 25 22.92 13.73 -11.92
C GLU A 25 22.66 13.78 -10.42
N ALA A 26 21.40 13.67 -9.98
CA ALA A 26 21.04 13.58 -8.57
C ALA A 26 21.74 12.41 -7.87
N LEU A 27 21.78 11.23 -8.51
CA LEU A 27 22.49 10.08 -7.96
C LEU A 27 24.00 10.33 -7.83
N ARG A 28 24.61 10.95 -8.84
CA ARG A 28 26.04 11.30 -8.84
C ARG A 28 26.35 12.29 -7.70
N MET A 29 25.56 13.35 -7.58
CA MET A 29 25.70 14.35 -6.53
C MET A 29 25.44 13.76 -5.14
N TYR A 30 24.41 12.93 -4.98
CA TYR A 30 24.07 12.29 -3.70
C TYR A 30 25.18 11.36 -3.23
N ARG A 31 25.77 10.58 -4.15
CA ARG A 31 26.91 9.71 -3.85
C ARG A 31 28.14 10.49 -3.39
N GLN A 32 28.45 11.60 -4.05
CA GLN A 32 29.58 12.46 -3.69
C GLN A 32 29.37 13.12 -2.31
N LYS A 33 28.14 13.59 -2.04
CA LYS A 33 27.80 14.28 -0.80
C LYS A 33 27.68 13.33 0.41
N TYR A 34 27.21 12.11 0.20
CA TYR A 34 26.92 11.15 1.25
C TYR A 34 27.49 9.75 0.94
N PRO A 35 28.82 9.58 0.96
CA PRO A 35 29.47 8.33 0.56
C PRO A 35 29.14 7.14 1.47
N SER A 36 28.89 7.38 2.76
CA SER A 36 28.58 6.32 3.74
C SER A 36 27.10 5.89 3.76
N ARG A 37 26.22 6.55 3.01
CA ARG A 37 24.78 6.27 3.01
C ARG A 37 24.41 5.21 1.98
N LYS A 38 23.25 4.59 2.17
CA LYS A 38 22.68 3.67 1.19
C LYS A 38 22.32 4.43 -0.09
N MET A 39 22.73 3.87 -1.23
CA MET A 39 22.49 4.49 -2.53
C MET A 39 21.06 4.21 -3.04
N PRO A 40 20.25 5.24 -3.34
CA PRO A 40 18.96 5.07 -3.97
C PRO A 40 19.10 4.71 -5.46
N SER A 41 18.02 4.22 -6.07
CA SER A 41 17.95 4.11 -7.53
C SER A 41 17.73 5.49 -8.16
N ARG A 42 18.19 5.68 -9.40
CA ARG A 42 18.00 6.95 -10.13
C ARG A 42 16.53 7.37 -10.27
N SER A 43 15.61 6.41 -10.35
CA SER A 43 14.16 6.67 -10.45
C SER A 43 13.51 7.00 -9.10
N PHE A 44 14.18 6.68 -7.99
CA PHE A 44 13.64 6.92 -6.66
C PHE A 44 13.54 8.43 -6.35
N PHE A 45 14.47 9.24 -6.86
CA PHE A 45 14.42 10.70 -6.71
C PHE A 45 13.14 11.31 -7.31
N ALA A 46 12.79 10.90 -8.53
CA ALA A 46 11.53 11.31 -9.17
C ALA A 46 10.31 10.80 -8.40
N THR A 47 10.40 9.60 -7.82
CA THR A 47 9.32 9.02 -6.99
C THR A 47 9.09 9.85 -5.72
N ILE A 48 10.15 10.31 -5.06
CA ILE A 48 10.07 11.18 -3.89
C ILE A 48 9.34 12.48 -4.24
N HIS A 49 9.78 13.15 -5.30
CA HIS A 49 9.16 14.40 -5.74
C HIS A 49 7.68 14.20 -6.10
N ARG A 50 7.37 13.16 -6.87
CA ARG A 50 5.99 12.84 -7.26
C ARG A 50 5.09 12.60 -6.04
N ARG A 51 5.55 11.85 -5.04
CA ARG A 51 4.77 11.60 -3.82
C ARG A 51 4.50 12.88 -3.04
N LEU A 52 5.50 13.76 -2.93
CA LEU A 52 5.28 15.09 -2.32
C LEU A 52 4.19 15.88 -3.05
N CYS A 53 4.18 15.86 -4.38
CA CYS A 53 3.15 16.56 -5.16
C CYS A 53 1.77 15.90 -5.08
N GLU A 54 1.70 14.57 -5.08
CA GLU A 54 0.43 13.83 -5.13
C GLU A 54 -0.23 13.67 -3.75
N THR A 55 0.55 13.35 -2.72
CA THR A 55 0.03 12.98 -1.38
C THR A 55 0.54 13.87 -0.25
N GLY A 56 1.52 14.75 -0.51
CA GLY A 56 2.15 15.57 0.52
C GLY A 56 2.99 14.79 1.54
N SER A 57 3.18 13.47 1.34
CA SER A 57 3.92 12.62 2.27
C SER A 57 5.04 11.85 1.60
N LEU A 58 6.16 11.75 2.31
CA LEU A 58 7.32 10.93 1.94
C LEU A 58 7.15 9.47 2.37
N ASP A 59 6.19 9.21 3.25
CA ASP A 59 5.89 7.85 3.66
C ASP A 59 5.44 7.03 2.46
N VAL A 60 5.90 5.79 2.43
CA VAL A 60 5.30 4.80 1.55
C VAL A 60 3.89 4.62 2.08
N HIS A 61 2.91 5.27 1.44
CA HIS A 61 1.52 4.86 1.58
C HIS A 61 1.49 3.41 1.13
N LYS A 62 1.54 2.51 2.10
CA LYS A 62 0.91 1.22 1.96
C LYS A 62 -0.56 1.61 2.01
N PRO A 63 -1.29 1.74 0.88
CA PRO A 63 -2.73 1.62 1.03
C PRO A 63 -2.89 0.34 1.81
N ASP A 64 -3.63 0.39 2.92
CA ASP A 64 -3.95 -0.81 3.67
C ASP A 64 -4.36 -1.83 2.62
N SER A 65 -3.47 -2.78 2.38
CA SER A 65 -3.68 -3.84 1.40
C SER A 65 -4.56 -4.91 2.02
N VAL A 66 -5.32 -4.53 3.05
CA VAL A 66 -6.75 -4.73 3.05
C VAL A 66 -7.33 -4.02 1.82
N ARG A 67 -7.04 -4.56 0.63
CA ARG A 67 -8.04 -4.69 -0.42
C ARG A 67 -9.25 -5.16 0.36
N GLN A 68 -10.16 -4.25 0.68
CA GLN A 68 -11.41 -4.59 1.34
C GLN A 68 -12.01 -5.58 0.37
N ARG A 69 -11.82 -6.86 0.70
CA ARG A 69 -12.47 -7.94 0.02
C ARG A 69 -13.90 -7.59 0.37
N ILE A 70 -14.64 -7.08 -0.62
CA ILE A 70 -16.08 -6.84 -0.57
C ILE A 70 -16.79 -8.05 0.09
N SER A 71 -16.12 -9.21 0.05
CA SER A 71 -16.31 -10.43 0.83
C SER A 71 -16.57 -10.33 2.35
N ARG A 72 -16.39 -9.23 3.09
CA ARG A 72 -16.76 -9.16 4.53
C ARG A 72 -17.38 -7.82 4.91
N THR A 73 -18.41 -7.41 4.19
CA THR A 73 -19.31 -6.39 4.72
C THR A 73 -20.09 -7.00 5.88
N VAL A 74 -20.31 -6.22 6.95
CA VAL A 74 -21.11 -6.63 8.13
C VAL A 74 -22.46 -7.21 7.71
N ASP A 75 -23.09 -6.63 6.70
CA ASP A 75 -24.35 -7.10 6.12
C ASP A 75 -24.27 -8.53 5.55
N ALA A 76 -23.15 -8.90 4.93
CA ALA A 76 -22.94 -10.25 4.42
C ALA A 76 -22.77 -11.27 5.56
N GLU A 77 -22.06 -10.88 6.62
CA GLU A 77 -21.88 -11.73 7.81
C GLU A 77 -23.21 -11.91 8.56
N GLU A 78 -23.99 -10.84 8.74
CA GLU A 78 -25.31 -10.90 9.40
C GLU A 78 -26.28 -11.83 8.67
N ARG A 79 -26.29 -11.81 7.33
CA ARG A 79 -27.14 -12.71 6.52
C ARG A 79 -26.76 -14.18 6.67
N VAL A 80 -25.46 -14.48 6.78
CA VAL A 80 -24.97 -15.84 7.04
C VAL A 80 -25.34 -16.30 8.45
N VAL A 81 -25.14 -15.43 9.45
CA VAL A 81 -25.47 -15.72 10.86
C VAL A 81 -26.97 -15.98 11.02
N HIS A 82 -27.82 -15.17 10.43
CA HIS A 82 -29.27 -15.34 10.50
C HIS A 82 -29.73 -16.66 9.83
N ALA A 83 -29.13 -17.03 8.69
CA ALA A 83 -29.45 -18.30 8.02
C ALA A 83 -29.05 -19.52 8.87
N LEU A 84 -27.89 -19.48 9.54
CA LEU A 84 -27.44 -20.54 10.44
C LEU A 84 -28.26 -20.61 11.73
N GLN A 85 -28.64 -19.46 12.30
CA GLN A 85 -29.51 -19.40 13.47
C GLN A 85 -30.90 -19.98 13.18
N ARG A 86 -31.44 -19.72 11.98
CA ARG A 86 -32.74 -20.24 11.57
C ARG A 86 -32.75 -21.76 11.43
N ASN A 87 -31.65 -22.36 10.94
CA ASN A 87 -31.52 -23.81 10.79
C ASN A 87 -30.05 -24.26 10.96
N PRO A 88 -29.64 -24.68 12.18
CA PRO A 88 -28.26 -25.03 12.49
C PRO A 88 -27.71 -26.24 11.73
N SER A 89 -28.58 -27.13 11.24
CA SER A 89 -28.22 -28.32 10.47
C SER A 89 -28.05 -28.07 8.96
N THR A 90 -28.16 -26.81 8.53
CA THR A 90 -28.09 -26.44 7.11
C THR A 90 -26.65 -26.46 6.60
N SER A 91 -26.43 -27.06 5.43
CA SER A 91 -25.12 -27.07 4.79
C SER A 91 -24.69 -25.66 4.33
N ILE A 92 -23.40 -25.36 4.42
CA ILE A 92 -22.76 -24.14 3.88
C ILE A 92 -23.15 -23.88 2.41
N ARG A 93 -23.39 -24.95 1.63
CA ARG A 93 -23.82 -24.85 0.23
C ARG A 93 -25.21 -24.23 0.10
N VAL A 94 -26.11 -24.56 1.02
CA VAL A 94 -27.48 -24.04 1.05
C VAL A 94 -27.46 -22.58 1.52
N VAL A 95 -26.70 -22.27 2.57
CA VAL A 95 -26.51 -20.90 3.05
C VAL A 95 -25.95 -19.99 1.97
N SER A 96 -24.96 -20.47 1.20
CA SER A 96 -24.38 -19.74 0.07
C SER A 96 -25.41 -19.42 -1.03
N ARG A 97 -26.34 -20.35 -1.32
CA ARG A 97 -27.43 -20.13 -2.28
C ARG A 97 -28.46 -19.13 -1.78
N GLU A 98 -28.85 -19.21 -0.51
CA GLU A 98 -29.82 -18.27 0.08
C GLU A 98 -29.26 -16.84 0.18
N THR A 99 -28.01 -16.72 0.65
CA THR A 99 -27.38 -15.43 0.92
C THR A 99 -26.72 -14.81 -0.31
N HIS A 100 -26.58 -15.57 -1.40
CA HIS A 100 -25.81 -15.17 -2.59
C HIS A 100 -24.33 -14.86 -2.28
N ILE A 101 -23.82 -15.41 -1.18
CA ILE A 101 -22.44 -15.22 -0.72
C ILE A 101 -21.63 -16.45 -1.12
N PRO A 102 -20.47 -16.29 -1.79
CA PRO A 102 -19.55 -17.37 -2.09
C PRO A 102 -19.23 -18.23 -0.86
N GLN A 103 -19.18 -19.56 -1.03
CA GLN A 103 -18.82 -20.50 0.04
C GLN A 103 -17.43 -20.20 0.66
N THR A 104 -16.54 -19.59 -0.12
CA THR A 104 -15.19 -19.15 0.29
C THR A 104 -15.17 -17.98 1.28
N ILE A 105 -16.33 -17.42 1.61
CA ILE A 105 -16.50 -16.32 2.56
C ILE A 105 -17.14 -16.81 3.86
N VAL A 106 -17.96 -17.86 3.77
CA VAL A 106 -18.66 -18.47 4.91
C VAL A 106 -17.68 -19.27 5.81
N TRP A 107 -16.46 -19.55 5.33
CA TRP A 107 -15.36 -20.21 6.04
C TRP A 107 -14.11 -19.33 6.12
#